data_AF-A0A5C6Z689-F1
#
_entry.id   AF-A0A5C6Z689-F1
#
_cell.length_a   1.000
_cell.length_b   1.000
_cell.length_c   1.000
_cell.angle_alpha   90.00
_cell.angle_beta   90.00
_cell.angle_gamma   90.00
#
_symmetry.space_group_name_H-M   'P 1'
#
loop_
_entity.id
_entity.type
_entity.pdbx_description
1 polymer ?
#
loop_
_entity_poly.entity_id
_entity_poly.type
_entity_poly.pdbx_seq_one_letter_code
_entity_poly.pdbx_strand_id
1 'polypeptide(L)'
;MLTIRSARWLLSGVFAGLAAAMGAGAWATPQATDKADAADPQARAVRHLRFGTADRPFAADSPWNARPIGVTLGSFEIPKAKNFPTMEDGKWSTGVFVAASDDPPVTVLPLPGRKGIWDPDAEAMREQITIPRWPAGVVPASAADGHGDIVDPVDRVIHSFNVLRFIDGQWRADQYAWTRLDGRGWGEPGHYFQGARAAAVPTMGGLVRAKEIDDGDELFRHALAMSLTHTGLSADPAYIFPATSADTGARSNTGQIPQGALLMLPPDFDVSPI
;
A
#
# COMPACT_ATOMS: atom_id res chain seq x y z
N MET A 1 -10.57 -31.33 22.04
CA MET A 1 -10.24 -30.62 23.29
C MET A 1 -8.79 -30.93 23.61
N LEU A 2 -7.86 -30.11 23.12
CA LEU A 2 -6.43 -30.40 23.13
C LEU A 2 -5.72 -29.16 23.71
N THR A 3 -5.18 -29.32 24.92
CA THR A 3 -4.47 -28.29 25.68
C THR A 3 -2.98 -28.51 25.49
N ILE A 4 -2.24 -27.51 25.00
CA ILE A 4 -0.78 -27.55 24.94
C ILE A 4 -0.22 -26.45 25.85
N ARG A 5 0.66 -26.86 26.78
CA ARG A 5 1.28 -26.07 27.84
C ARG A 5 2.51 -25.32 27.34
N SER A 6 2.66 -24.09 27.81
CA SER A 6 3.82 -23.21 27.65
C SER A 6 5.03 -23.64 28.50
N ALA A 7 6.22 -23.67 27.91
CA ALA A 7 7.49 -23.84 28.63
C ALA A 7 8.18 -22.49 28.86
N ARG A 8 8.41 -22.15 30.13
CA ARG A 8 9.27 -21.04 30.58
C ARG A 8 10.70 -21.55 30.72
N TRP A 9 11.68 -20.81 30.21
CA TRP A 9 13.08 -20.94 30.58
C TRP A 9 13.50 -19.76 31.47
N LEU A 10 14.07 -20.09 32.62
CA LEU A 10 14.70 -19.19 33.59
C LEU A 10 16.16 -18.96 33.18
N LEU A 11 16.61 -17.71 33.21
CA LEU A 11 18.02 -17.36 33.26
C LEU A 11 18.25 -16.40 34.44
N SER A 12 19.11 -16.86 35.34
CA SER A 12 19.62 -16.20 36.52
C SER A 12 21.05 -15.71 36.28
N GLY A 13 21.44 -14.56 36.85
CA GLY A 13 22.85 -14.30 37.18
C GLY A 13 23.38 -12.91 36.82
N VAL A 14 23.38 -12.06 37.84
CA VAL A 14 24.00 -10.73 37.99
C VAL A 14 25.52 -10.73 37.77
N PHE A 15 26.09 -9.64 37.20
CA PHE A 15 27.31 -9.01 37.73
C PHE A 15 27.34 -7.50 37.43
N ALA A 16 27.66 -6.74 38.48
CA ALA A 16 27.77 -5.29 38.53
C ALA A 16 29.19 -4.80 38.20
N GLY A 17 29.30 -3.60 37.63
CA GLY A 17 30.55 -2.87 37.49
C GLY A 17 30.27 -1.39 37.22
N LEU A 18 30.44 -0.56 38.26
CA LEU A 18 30.32 0.90 38.21
C LEU A 18 31.68 1.51 37.81
N ALA A 19 31.69 2.43 36.85
CA ALA A 19 32.67 3.51 36.77
C ALA A 19 32.08 4.69 36.00
N ALA A 20 32.08 5.86 36.63
CA ALA A 20 31.61 7.13 36.09
C ALA A 20 32.81 7.99 35.65
N ALA A 21 32.68 8.71 34.53
CA ALA A 21 33.06 10.13 34.39
C ALA A 21 32.80 10.67 32.97
N MET A 22 31.94 11.71 32.90
CA MET A 22 32.03 12.98 32.13
C MET A 22 32.53 12.90 30.67
N GLY A 23 31.82 13.32 29.62
CA GLY A 23 30.87 14.42 29.46
C GLY A 23 31.35 15.30 28.29
N ALA A 24 30.84 15.09 27.08
CA ALA A 24 30.89 16.05 25.96
C ALA A 24 29.77 15.72 24.96
N GLY A 25 28.95 16.72 24.64
CA GLY A 25 27.65 16.59 24.02
C GLY A 25 27.64 16.03 22.60
N ALA A 26 26.67 15.17 22.34
CA ALA A 26 26.08 14.95 21.04
C ALA A 26 24.56 14.96 21.24
N TRP A 27 23.85 15.71 20.40
CA TRP A 27 22.40 15.75 20.37
C TRP A 27 21.90 14.39 19.89
N ALA A 28 21.67 13.47 20.82
CA ALA A 28 21.00 12.21 20.55
C ALA A 28 19.49 12.45 20.49
N THR A 29 18.93 12.44 19.29
CA THR A 29 17.50 12.19 19.11
C THR A 29 17.17 10.82 19.72
N PRO A 30 16.10 10.68 20.52
CA PRO A 30 15.79 9.40 21.14
C PRO A 30 15.36 8.42 20.05
N GLN A 31 16.23 7.46 19.77
CA GLN A 31 15.92 6.26 19.01
C GLN A 31 15.06 5.39 19.94
N ALA A 32 13.73 5.51 19.79
CA ALA A 32 12.80 4.65 20.51
C ALA A 32 13.10 3.20 20.10
N THR A 33 13.50 2.40 21.08
CA THR A 33 13.72 0.96 20.89
C THR A 33 12.38 0.27 21.00
N ASP A 34 12.01 -0.52 19.98
CA ASP A 34 10.70 -1.16 19.81
C ASP A 34 10.25 -2.09 20.97
N LYS A 35 11.07 -2.31 22.00
CA LYS A 35 10.72 -3.15 23.16
C LYS A 35 10.02 -2.41 24.30
N ALA A 36 10.12 -1.09 24.40
CA ALA A 36 9.46 -0.34 25.49
C ALA A 36 7.99 0.00 25.19
N ASP A 37 7.57 -0.07 23.92
CA ASP A 37 6.32 0.50 23.42
C ASP A 37 5.10 -0.42 23.52
N ALA A 38 5.28 -1.66 23.99
CA ALA A 38 4.18 -2.63 24.14
C ALA A 38 3.28 -2.37 25.37
N ALA A 39 3.68 -1.47 26.28
CA ALA A 39 3.02 -1.30 27.58
C ALA A 39 2.19 -0.02 27.75
N ASP A 40 2.23 0.93 26.80
CA ASP A 40 1.53 2.21 26.93
C ASP A 40 0.37 2.37 25.91
N PRO A 41 -0.89 2.34 26.37
CA PRO A 41 -2.06 2.62 25.54
C PRO A 41 -2.02 4.01 24.87
N GLN A 42 -1.37 5.00 25.49
CA GLN A 42 -1.22 6.33 24.90
C GLN A 42 -0.18 6.33 23.78
N ALA A 43 0.98 5.69 23.95
CA ALA A 43 1.94 5.48 22.87
C ALA A 43 1.35 4.71 21.68
N ARG A 44 0.48 3.70 21.94
CA ARG A 44 -0.28 3.00 20.90
C ARG A 44 -1.25 3.95 20.18
N ALA A 45 -2.06 4.71 20.92
CA ALA A 45 -2.99 5.69 20.36
C ALA A 45 -2.29 6.80 19.54
N VAL A 46 -1.09 7.23 19.95
CA VAL A 46 -0.27 8.21 19.23
C VAL A 46 0.33 7.63 17.94
N ARG A 47 0.72 6.34 17.92
CA ARG A 47 1.11 5.64 16.69
C ARG A 47 -0.07 5.54 15.70
N HIS A 48 -1.30 5.29 16.17
CA HIS A 48 -2.49 5.24 15.31
C HIS A 48 -2.84 6.57 14.63
N LEU A 49 -2.33 7.71 15.11
CA LEU A 49 -2.60 9.04 14.53
C LEU A 49 -1.50 9.56 13.59
N ARG A 50 -0.34 8.88 13.50
CA ARG A 50 0.79 9.37 12.71
C ARG A 50 0.67 8.97 11.24
N PHE A 51 0.11 9.88 10.45
CA PHE A 51 0.12 9.83 8.99
C PHE A 51 1.53 9.82 8.41
N GLY A 52 1.65 9.36 7.16
CA GLY A 52 2.92 9.35 6.46
C GLY A 52 3.89 8.26 6.93
N THR A 53 3.36 7.11 7.34
CA THR A 53 4.13 5.94 7.77
C THR A 53 3.71 4.70 6.99
N ALA A 54 4.49 3.63 7.04
CA ALA A 54 4.09 2.36 6.42
C ALA A 54 2.81 1.78 7.06
N ASP A 55 2.57 2.06 8.34
CA ASP A 55 1.35 1.62 9.03
C ASP A 55 0.14 2.51 8.70
N ARG A 56 0.35 3.79 8.44
CA ARG A 56 -0.71 4.74 8.08
C ARG A 56 -0.26 5.64 6.93
N PRO A 57 -0.30 5.12 5.69
CA PRO A 57 0.18 5.86 4.53
C PRO A 57 -0.71 7.05 4.19
N PHE A 58 -0.01 7.93 3.49
CA PHE A 58 -0.34 9.27 3.02
C PHE A 58 -0.55 10.30 4.09
N ALA A 59 -0.33 11.55 3.68
CA ALA A 59 -0.54 12.73 4.50
C ALA A 59 -1.99 12.80 5.01
N ALA A 60 -2.19 13.54 6.09
CA ALA A 60 -3.51 13.70 6.70
C ALA A 60 -4.55 14.31 5.73
N ASP A 61 -4.10 15.13 4.78
CA ASP A 61 -4.89 15.78 3.74
C ASP A 61 -4.94 15.02 2.41
N SER A 62 -4.39 13.81 2.36
CA SER A 62 -4.50 12.93 1.20
C SER A 62 -5.97 12.57 0.93
N PRO A 63 -6.40 12.46 -0.34
CA PRO A 63 -7.71 11.92 -0.69
C PRO A 63 -7.96 10.50 -0.15
N TRP A 64 -6.92 9.70 0.12
CA TRP A 64 -7.05 8.39 0.80
C TRP A 64 -7.58 8.49 2.23
N ASN A 65 -7.35 9.64 2.87
CA ASN A 65 -7.75 9.94 4.24
C ASN A 65 -8.96 10.89 4.30
N ALA A 66 -9.50 11.29 3.14
CA ALA A 66 -10.65 12.17 3.03
C ALA A 66 -11.96 11.40 3.18
N ARG A 67 -13.01 12.11 3.62
CA ARG A 67 -14.39 11.61 3.65
C ARG A 67 -15.25 12.46 2.71
N PRO A 68 -15.97 11.85 1.76
CA PRO A 68 -16.91 12.59 0.93
C PRO A 68 -17.95 13.33 1.78
N ILE A 69 -18.24 14.58 1.42
CA ILE A 69 -19.32 15.39 2.01
C ILE A 69 -20.39 15.65 0.96
N GLY A 70 -21.66 15.71 1.38
CA GLY A 70 -22.77 15.94 0.44
C GLY A 70 -23.00 14.80 -0.55
N VAL A 71 -22.76 13.55 -0.10
CA VAL A 71 -22.95 12.35 -0.94
C VAL A 71 -24.42 12.20 -1.32
N THR A 72 -24.66 11.90 -2.61
CA THR A 72 -25.98 11.57 -3.12
C THR A 72 -25.98 10.12 -3.60
N LEU A 73 -26.99 9.35 -3.20
CA LEU A 73 -27.16 7.99 -3.70
C LEU A 73 -27.55 8.03 -5.18
N GLY A 74 -26.71 7.42 -6.04
CA GLY A 74 -27.01 7.25 -7.45
C GLY A 74 -28.04 6.14 -7.70
N SER A 75 -28.58 6.08 -8.92
CA SER A 75 -29.51 5.02 -9.35
C SER A 75 -28.84 3.88 -10.12
N PHE A 76 -27.54 3.95 -10.36
CA PHE A 76 -26.81 2.89 -11.06
C PHE A 76 -26.55 1.72 -10.12
N GLU A 77 -27.03 0.54 -10.50
CA GLU A 77 -26.73 -0.70 -9.79
C GLU A 77 -25.56 -1.43 -10.44
N ILE A 78 -24.53 -1.72 -9.65
CA ILE A 78 -23.38 -2.50 -10.11
C ILE A 78 -23.85 -3.94 -10.42
N PRO A 79 -23.66 -4.46 -11.66
CA PRO A 79 -24.13 -5.79 -12.01
C PRO A 79 -23.48 -6.90 -11.16
N LYS A 80 -24.29 -7.55 -10.31
CA LYS A 80 -23.85 -8.56 -9.32
C LYS A 80 -23.27 -9.84 -9.93
N ALA A 81 -23.72 -10.23 -11.13
CA ALA A 81 -23.28 -11.47 -11.78
C ALA A 81 -21.78 -11.48 -12.15
N LYS A 82 -21.14 -10.31 -12.19
CA LYS A 82 -19.74 -10.14 -12.56
C LYS A 82 -18.91 -9.39 -11.52
N ASN A 83 -19.57 -8.76 -10.55
CA ASN A 83 -18.92 -7.99 -9.49
C ASN A 83 -19.43 -8.50 -8.15
N PHE A 84 -18.55 -9.14 -7.41
CA PHE A 84 -18.82 -9.65 -6.08
C PHE A 84 -17.61 -9.37 -5.18
N PRO A 85 -17.82 -9.05 -3.90
CA PRO A 85 -16.72 -8.80 -2.98
C PRO A 85 -15.93 -10.09 -2.79
N THR A 86 -14.60 -9.98 -2.82
CA THR A 86 -13.67 -11.07 -2.52
C THR A 86 -12.65 -10.59 -1.49
N MET A 87 -12.23 -11.51 -0.62
CA MET A 87 -11.04 -11.36 0.21
C MET A 87 -10.06 -12.42 -0.24
N GLU A 88 -8.77 -12.06 -0.33
CA GLU A 88 -7.73 -12.97 -0.78
C GLU A 88 -8.08 -13.67 -2.11
N ASP A 89 -8.33 -12.90 -3.18
CA ASP A 89 -8.72 -13.38 -4.52
C ASP A 89 -7.59 -14.13 -5.28
N GLY A 90 -6.87 -14.99 -4.56
CA GLY A 90 -5.79 -15.84 -5.02
C GLY A 90 -4.76 -15.07 -5.82
N LYS A 91 -4.73 -15.32 -7.13
CA LYS A 91 -3.75 -14.74 -8.05
C LYS A 91 -3.85 -13.22 -8.22
N TRP A 92 -5.00 -12.62 -7.91
CA TRP A 92 -5.21 -11.17 -8.01
C TRP A 92 -4.90 -10.42 -6.71
N SER A 93 -4.70 -11.15 -5.61
CA SER A 93 -4.25 -10.59 -4.33
C SER A 93 -2.93 -9.87 -4.52
N THR A 94 -2.87 -8.60 -4.14
CA THR A 94 -1.65 -7.81 -4.22
C THR A 94 -0.99 -7.71 -2.85
N GLY A 95 0.33 -7.86 -2.81
CA GLY A 95 1.13 -7.68 -1.60
C GLY A 95 1.73 -6.28 -1.47
N VAL A 96 1.92 -5.86 -0.22
CA VAL A 96 2.70 -4.68 0.19
C VAL A 96 3.81 -5.19 1.10
N PHE A 97 5.07 -4.93 0.72
CA PHE A 97 6.24 -5.47 1.40
C PHE A 97 7.06 -4.35 2.01
N VAL A 98 7.17 -4.32 3.34
CA VAL A 98 7.88 -3.26 4.06
C VAL A 98 9.35 -3.66 4.23
N ALA A 99 10.25 -2.84 3.71
CA ALA A 99 11.69 -3.03 3.83
C ALA A 99 12.20 -2.70 5.24
N ALA A 100 13.17 -3.48 5.70
CA ALA A 100 14.03 -3.17 6.83
C ALA A 100 15.16 -2.21 6.41
N SER A 101 15.79 -1.58 7.39
CA SER A 101 16.87 -0.61 7.13
C SER A 101 18.14 -1.23 6.54
N ASP A 102 18.33 -2.54 6.74
CA ASP A 102 19.47 -3.34 6.32
C ASP A 102 19.16 -4.27 5.14
N ASP A 103 17.94 -4.20 4.58
CA ASP A 103 17.61 -4.94 3.37
C ASP A 103 18.50 -4.47 2.20
N PRO A 104 19.05 -5.41 1.40
CA PRO A 104 19.97 -5.08 0.34
C PRO A 104 19.25 -4.42 -0.85
N PRO A 105 19.98 -3.68 -1.70
CA PRO A 105 19.41 -3.16 -2.93
C PRO A 105 19.16 -4.27 -3.96
N VAL A 106 18.12 -4.10 -4.77
CA VAL A 106 17.79 -4.98 -5.90
C VAL A 106 17.61 -4.14 -7.16
N THR A 107 18.15 -4.64 -8.27
CA THR A 107 17.90 -4.09 -9.60
C THR A 107 16.78 -4.87 -10.28
N VAL A 108 15.74 -4.15 -10.69
CA VAL A 108 14.62 -4.63 -11.49
C VAL A 108 14.90 -4.31 -12.96
N LEU A 109 14.73 -5.31 -13.82
CA LEU A 109 14.96 -5.22 -15.26
C LEU A 109 13.64 -5.19 -16.05
N PRO A 110 13.63 -4.82 -17.34
CA PRO A 110 12.44 -4.99 -18.17
C PRO A 110 12.05 -6.46 -18.30
N LEU A 111 10.77 -6.73 -18.60
CA LEU A 111 10.35 -8.05 -19.05
C LEU A 111 11.10 -8.46 -20.33
N PRO A 112 11.31 -9.76 -20.59
CA PRO A 112 12.00 -10.23 -21.79
C PRO A 112 11.35 -9.66 -23.07
N GLY A 113 12.18 -9.13 -23.98
CA GLY A 113 11.73 -8.56 -25.25
C GLY A 113 11.14 -7.14 -25.16
N ARG A 114 11.07 -6.53 -23.98
CA ARG A 114 10.65 -5.12 -23.82
C ARG A 114 11.86 -4.18 -23.94
N LYS A 115 11.60 -2.95 -24.40
CA LYS A 115 12.62 -1.89 -24.57
C LYS A 115 13.11 -1.28 -23.26
N GLY A 116 12.33 -1.43 -22.20
CA GLY A 116 12.59 -0.88 -20.88
C GLY A 116 11.38 -1.05 -19.97
N ILE A 117 11.51 -0.60 -18.74
CA ILE A 117 10.45 -0.42 -17.76
C ILE A 117 9.84 0.95 -18.02
N TRP A 118 8.54 1.03 -18.23
CA TRP A 118 7.85 2.31 -18.38
C TRP A 118 7.90 3.07 -17.05
N ASP A 119 8.45 4.28 -17.09
CA ASP A 119 8.53 5.23 -15.97
C ASP A 119 7.73 6.47 -16.37
N PRO A 120 6.45 6.58 -15.95
CA PRO A 120 5.58 7.69 -16.30
C PRO A 120 6.04 9.02 -15.70
N ASP A 121 6.81 9.00 -14.62
CA ASP A 121 7.34 10.22 -14.00
C ASP A 121 8.42 10.86 -14.89
N ALA A 122 9.26 10.03 -15.49
CA ALA A 122 10.27 10.45 -16.48
C ALA A 122 9.73 10.51 -17.92
N GLU A 123 8.48 10.10 -18.15
CA GLU A 123 7.89 9.83 -19.47
C GLU A 123 8.81 9.00 -20.39
N ALA A 124 9.51 8.03 -19.84
CA ALA A 124 10.58 7.32 -20.54
C ALA A 124 10.60 5.82 -20.25
N MET A 125 11.25 5.08 -21.15
CA MET A 125 11.61 3.68 -20.93
C MET A 125 12.96 3.63 -20.21
N ARG A 126 12.99 3.00 -19.03
CA ARG A 126 14.19 2.80 -18.22
C ARG A 126 14.78 1.42 -18.48
N GLU A 127 16.09 1.36 -18.70
CA GLU A 127 16.77 0.06 -18.88
C GLU A 127 16.77 -0.79 -17.61
N GLN A 128 16.70 -0.13 -16.44
CA GLN A 128 16.60 -0.76 -15.14
C GLN A 128 16.09 0.23 -14.10
N ILE A 129 15.58 -0.28 -12.98
CA ILE A 129 15.28 0.48 -11.76
C ILE A 129 16.02 -0.19 -10.60
N THR A 130 16.77 0.56 -9.81
CA THR A 130 17.39 0.04 -8.58
C THR A 130 16.59 0.51 -7.37
N ILE A 131 16.10 -0.45 -6.59
CA ILE A 131 15.42 -0.20 -5.32
C ILE A 131 16.46 -0.32 -4.19
N PRO A 132 16.65 0.72 -3.37
CA PRO A 132 17.73 0.74 -2.38
C PRO A 132 17.63 -0.34 -1.31
N ARG A 133 16.40 -0.71 -0.91
CA ARG A 133 16.12 -1.71 0.13
C ARG A 133 14.98 -2.60 -0.33
N TRP A 134 15.31 -3.86 -0.61
CA TRP A 134 14.35 -4.84 -1.11
C TRP A 134 14.12 -5.92 -0.05
N PRO A 135 12.91 -5.99 0.53
CA PRO A 135 12.62 -6.99 1.55
C PRO A 135 12.71 -8.41 1.01
N ALA A 136 13.14 -9.33 1.87
CA ALA A 136 13.02 -10.75 1.57
C ALA A 136 11.54 -11.16 1.45
N GLY A 137 11.24 -12.19 0.66
CA GLY A 137 9.89 -12.76 0.59
C GLY A 137 8.88 -11.93 -0.19
N VAL A 138 9.32 -11.04 -1.09
CA VAL A 138 8.42 -10.34 -2.01
C VAL A 138 7.69 -11.35 -2.90
N VAL A 139 6.36 -11.29 -2.89
CA VAL A 139 5.45 -12.12 -3.70
C VAL A 139 4.41 -11.22 -4.38
N PRO A 140 4.66 -10.73 -5.61
CA PRO A 140 3.66 -9.94 -6.32
C PRO A 140 2.43 -10.77 -6.67
N ALA A 141 1.34 -10.11 -7.06
CA ALA A 141 0.17 -10.78 -7.63
C ALA A 141 0.61 -11.68 -8.81
N SER A 142 0.11 -12.91 -8.88
CA SER A 142 0.51 -13.86 -9.94
C SER A 142 -0.34 -13.74 -11.21
N ALA A 143 -1.46 -13.02 -11.15
CA ALA A 143 -2.27 -12.67 -12.31
C ALA A 143 -1.60 -11.61 -13.18
N ALA A 144 -2.17 -11.37 -14.37
CA ALA A 144 -1.56 -10.59 -15.45
C ALA A 144 -0.96 -9.24 -14.99
N ASP A 145 -1.70 -8.48 -14.17
CA ASP A 145 -1.29 -7.14 -13.73
C ASP A 145 -0.08 -7.16 -12.80
N GLY A 146 0.17 -8.26 -12.10
CA GLY A 146 1.40 -8.46 -11.36
C GLY A 146 1.77 -7.38 -10.37
N HIS A 147 0.78 -6.73 -9.76
CA HIS A 147 1.05 -5.63 -8.86
C HIS A 147 1.85 -6.09 -7.63
N GLY A 148 2.72 -5.20 -7.17
CA GLY A 148 3.48 -5.37 -5.94
C GLY A 148 4.09 -4.05 -5.54
N ASP A 149 3.94 -3.69 -4.27
CA ASP A 149 4.50 -2.48 -3.71
C ASP A 149 5.61 -2.83 -2.72
N ILE A 150 6.77 -2.19 -2.86
CA ILE A 150 7.87 -2.21 -1.90
C ILE A 150 7.85 -0.88 -1.15
N VAL A 151 7.66 -0.94 0.16
CA VAL A 151 7.63 0.25 1.03
C VAL A 151 8.98 0.39 1.68
N ASP A 152 9.61 1.54 1.49
CA ASP A 152 10.87 1.91 2.11
C ASP A 152 10.62 2.96 3.19
N PRO A 153 10.61 2.57 4.48
CA PRO A 153 10.36 3.52 5.57
C PRO A 153 11.51 4.50 5.80
N VAL A 154 12.74 4.16 5.37
CA VAL A 154 13.93 4.98 5.57
C VAL A 154 13.89 6.17 4.62
N ASP A 155 13.69 5.91 3.32
CA ASP A 155 13.58 6.98 2.32
C ASP A 155 12.17 7.59 2.25
N ARG A 156 11.21 6.94 2.92
CA ARG A 156 9.79 7.30 2.99
C ARG A 156 9.12 7.22 1.62
N VAL A 157 9.39 6.17 0.88
CA VAL A 157 8.90 5.96 -0.50
C VAL A 157 8.14 4.63 -0.59
N ILE A 158 7.08 4.61 -1.39
CA ILE A 158 6.45 3.40 -1.89
C ILE A 158 6.89 3.25 -3.34
N HIS A 159 7.56 2.15 -3.66
CA HIS A 159 7.92 1.73 -5.00
C HIS A 159 6.83 0.79 -5.52
N SER A 160 6.12 1.19 -6.56
CA SER A 160 4.96 0.48 -7.08
C SER A 160 5.22 -0.07 -8.48
N PHE A 161 4.91 -1.33 -8.70
CA PHE A 161 5.18 -2.02 -9.96
C PHE A 161 3.91 -2.59 -10.59
N ASN A 162 3.92 -2.67 -11.93
CA ASN A 162 2.99 -3.47 -12.72
C ASN A 162 3.79 -4.53 -13.51
N VAL A 163 3.20 -5.72 -13.59
CA VAL A 163 3.79 -6.97 -14.08
C VAL A 163 5.12 -7.30 -13.38
N LEU A 164 5.18 -7.13 -12.05
CA LEU A 164 6.36 -7.53 -11.28
C LEU A 164 6.47 -9.06 -11.25
N ARG A 165 7.63 -9.57 -11.64
CA ARG A 165 7.92 -11.00 -11.77
C ARG A 165 9.34 -11.32 -11.35
N PHE A 166 9.52 -12.53 -10.86
CA PHE A 166 10.84 -13.13 -10.73
C PHE A 166 11.02 -14.17 -11.86
N ILE A 167 11.88 -13.86 -12.83
CA ILE A 167 12.10 -14.66 -14.04
C ILE A 167 13.59 -14.91 -14.19
N ASP A 168 13.99 -16.18 -14.32
CA ASP A 168 15.38 -16.59 -14.51
C ASP A 168 16.36 -16.00 -13.48
N GLY A 169 15.93 -15.96 -12.22
CA GLY A 169 16.75 -15.44 -11.12
C GLY A 169 16.79 -13.91 -11.02
N GLN A 170 15.98 -13.18 -11.78
CA GLN A 170 15.99 -11.72 -11.82
C GLN A 170 14.59 -11.14 -11.64
N TRP A 171 14.51 -10.04 -10.88
CA TRP A 171 13.29 -9.25 -10.78
C TRP A 171 13.07 -8.45 -12.06
N ARG A 172 11.84 -8.47 -12.56
CA ARG A 172 11.44 -7.80 -13.79
C ARG A 172 10.08 -7.15 -13.68
N ALA A 173 9.87 -6.03 -14.37
CA ALA A 173 8.59 -5.32 -14.41
C ALA A 173 8.32 -4.72 -15.80
N ASP A 174 7.06 -4.37 -16.07
CA ASP A 174 6.70 -3.60 -17.28
C ASP A 174 6.61 -2.10 -16.98
N GLN A 175 6.17 -1.74 -15.76
CA GLN A 175 6.07 -0.35 -15.32
C GLN A 175 6.56 -0.20 -13.87
N TYR A 176 7.15 0.95 -13.59
CA TYR A 176 7.51 1.42 -12.27
C TYR A 176 6.93 2.82 -12.04
N ALA A 177 6.37 3.04 -10.87
CA ALA A 177 6.00 4.36 -10.37
C ALA A 177 6.32 4.42 -8.88
N TRP A 178 6.26 5.61 -8.30
CA TRP A 178 6.61 5.78 -6.89
C TRP A 178 5.72 6.83 -6.24
N THR A 179 5.70 6.87 -4.91
CA THR A 179 5.13 7.98 -4.15
C THR A 179 5.80 8.10 -2.80
N ARG A 180 5.75 9.29 -2.20
CA ARG A 180 6.11 9.45 -0.80
C ARG A 180 5.07 8.83 0.14
N LEU A 181 5.54 8.29 1.27
CA LEU A 181 4.68 7.80 2.34
C LEU A 181 3.85 8.93 2.96
N ASP A 182 4.43 10.12 3.16
CA ASP A 182 3.73 11.35 3.56
C ASP A 182 3.27 12.18 2.35
N GLY A 183 3.20 11.57 1.18
CA GLY A 183 2.68 12.19 -0.02
C GLY A 183 1.16 12.11 -0.09
N ARG A 184 0.65 12.49 -1.27
CA ARG A 184 -0.77 12.46 -1.57
C ARG A 184 -1.27 11.05 -1.89
N GLY A 185 -0.42 10.18 -2.46
CA GLY A 185 -0.81 8.83 -2.90
C GLY A 185 -1.77 8.81 -4.10
N TRP A 186 -2.00 9.98 -4.71
CA TRP A 186 -2.83 10.19 -5.89
C TRP A 186 -2.10 11.16 -6.82
N GLY A 187 -2.17 10.91 -8.13
CA GLY A 187 -1.50 11.69 -9.17
C GLY A 187 -1.81 13.18 -9.14
N GLU A 188 -0.79 13.99 -9.33
CA GLU A 188 -0.88 15.45 -9.48
C GLU A 188 -0.16 15.89 -10.78
N PRO A 189 -0.40 17.10 -11.32
CA PRO A 189 0.10 17.48 -12.65
C PRO A 189 1.61 17.28 -12.89
N GLY A 190 2.46 17.46 -11.87
CA GLY A 190 3.91 17.26 -11.95
C GLY A 190 4.39 15.84 -11.62
N HIS A 191 3.51 14.97 -11.14
CA HIS A 191 3.78 13.58 -10.77
C HIS A 191 2.47 12.78 -10.87
N TYR A 192 2.06 12.55 -12.12
CA TYR A 192 0.71 12.11 -12.46
C TYR A 192 0.52 10.59 -12.34
N PHE A 193 1.56 9.83 -11.96
CA PHE A 193 1.48 8.44 -11.52
C PHE A 193 2.15 8.30 -10.16
N GLN A 194 1.35 8.19 -9.10
CA GLN A 194 1.85 7.92 -7.74
C GLN A 194 1.91 6.43 -7.42
N GLY A 195 1.51 5.58 -8.37
CA GLY A 195 1.77 4.16 -8.36
C GLY A 195 1.26 3.50 -9.63
N ALA A 196 1.55 2.20 -9.78
CA ALA A 196 1.46 1.52 -11.06
C ALA A 196 0.07 0.92 -11.37
N ARG A 197 -0.96 1.20 -10.56
CA ARG A 197 -2.34 0.82 -10.89
C ARG A 197 -2.92 1.73 -11.96
N ALA A 198 -3.95 1.26 -12.67
CA ALA A 198 -4.62 1.99 -13.76
C ALA A 198 -5.02 3.43 -13.38
N ALA A 199 -5.55 3.62 -12.17
CA ALA A 199 -5.94 4.92 -11.62
C ALA A 199 -4.74 5.80 -11.16
N ALA A 200 -3.50 5.42 -11.50
CA ALA A 200 -2.27 6.11 -11.16
C ALA A 200 -1.98 6.21 -9.64
N VAL A 201 -2.36 5.17 -8.91
CA VAL A 201 -2.18 5.05 -7.45
C VAL A 201 -1.35 3.82 -7.08
N PRO A 202 -0.66 3.83 -5.93
CA PRO A 202 -0.02 2.62 -5.42
C PRO A 202 -1.08 1.64 -4.93
N THR A 203 -0.75 0.37 -4.94
CA THR A 203 -1.66 -0.66 -4.43
C THR A 203 -1.93 -0.48 -2.93
N MET A 204 -0.91 -0.07 -2.17
CA MET A 204 -0.98 0.11 -0.73
C MET A 204 -2.11 1.03 -0.25
N GLY A 205 -2.56 2.00 -1.06
CA GLY A 205 -3.48 3.03 -0.57
C GLY A 205 -4.88 2.57 -0.18
N GLY A 206 -5.36 1.49 -0.80
CA GLY A 206 -6.75 1.04 -0.62
C GLY A 206 -6.90 -0.41 -0.22
N LEU A 207 -5.82 -1.06 0.22
CA LEU A 207 -5.85 -2.44 0.70
C LEU A 207 -6.16 -2.50 2.19
N VAL A 208 -6.97 -3.48 2.59
CA VAL A 208 -6.95 -3.99 3.97
C VAL A 208 -5.67 -4.81 4.13
N ARG A 209 -4.77 -4.40 5.02
CA ARG A 209 -3.47 -5.05 5.21
C ARG A 209 -3.56 -6.06 6.35
N ALA A 210 -2.80 -7.15 6.26
CA ALA A 210 -2.78 -8.21 7.28
C ALA A 210 -2.57 -7.66 8.69
N LYS A 211 -1.68 -6.67 8.84
CA LYS A 211 -1.44 -6.02 10.14
C LYS A 211 -2.67 -5.30 10.71
N GLU A 212 -3.54 -4.74 9.87
CA GLU A 212 -4.77 -4.06 10.31
C GLU A 212 -5.87 -5.04 10.75
N ILE A 213 -5.80 -6.30 10.30
CA ILE A 213 -6.69 -7.35 10.78
C ILE A 213 -6.30 -7.75 12.21
N ASP A 214 -5.00 -7.75 12.50
CA ASP A 214 -4.43 -8.22 13.76
C ASP A 214 -4.13 -7.09 14.77
N ASP A 215 -4.37 -5.82 14.43
CA ASP A 215 -4.04 -4.68 15.28
C ASP A 215 -5.09 -4.36 16.35
N GLY A 216 -6.23 -5.05 16.34
CA GLY A 216 -7.32 -4.88 17.30
C GLY A 216 -8.06 -3.54 17.23
N ASP A 217 -7.90 -2.76 16.16
CA ASP A 217 -8.79 -1.64 15.84
C ASP A 217 -10.13 -2.17 15.30
N GLU A 218 -11.22 -1.50 15.64
CA GLU A 218 -12.55 -1.86 15.17
C GLU A 218 -12.82 -1.33 13.75
N LEU A 219 -11.95 -0.45 13.25
CA LEU A 219 -12.14 0.26 11.99
C LEU A 219 -10.88 0.29 11.14
N PHE A 220 -11.01 0.00 9.85
CA PHE A 220 -10.04 0.41 8.84
C PHE A 220 -10.16 1.91 8.61
N ARG A 221 -9.11 2.68 8.93
CA ARG A 221 -9.16 4.15 8.99
C ARG A 221 -8.65 4.84 7.72
N HIS A 222 -8.91 4.25 6.57
CA HIS A 222 -8.58 4.79 5.25
C HIS A 222 -9.65 4.38 4.23
N ALA A 223 -9.69 5.04 3.07
CA ALA A 223 -10.56 4.63 1.97
C ALA A 223 -10.10 3.26 1.41
N LEU A 224 -11.06 2.41 1.03
CA LEU A 224 -10.79 1.14 0.36
C LEU A 224 -10.79 1.34 -1.17
N ALA A 225 -9.87 0.67 -1.86
CA ALA A 225 -9.90 0.58 -3.31
C ALA A 225 -10.84 -0.55 -3.72
N MET A 226 -11.71 -0.27 -4.69
CA MET A 226 -12.62 -1.26 -5.26
C MET A 226 -12.22 -1.56 -6.69
N SER A 227 -11.99 -2.84 -6.99
CA SER A 227 -11.85 -3.31 -8.36
C SER A 227 -13.23 -3.61 -8.94
N LEU A 228 -13.50 -3.09 -10.13
CA LEU A 228 -14.72 -3.34 -10.88
C LEU A 228 -14.37 -3.95 -12.23
N THR A 229 -15.23 -4.83 -12.72
CA THR A 229 -15.14 -5.32 -14.10
C THR A 229 -15.61 -4.24 -15.09
N HIS A 230 -15.42 -4.52 -16.39
CA HIS A 230 -15.90 -3.66 -17.47
C HIS A 230 -17.38 -3.28 -17.37
N THR A 231 -18.23 -4.09 -16.71
CA THR A 231 -19.66 -3.78 -16.54
C THR A 231 -19.96 -2.78 -15.42
N GLY A 232 -19.01 -2.53 -14.53
CA GLY A 232 -19.12 -1.54 -13.45
C GLY A 232 -18.42 -0.23 -13.79
N LEU A 233 -17.24 -0.31 -14.42
CA LEU A 233 -16.44 0.86 -14.78
C LEU A 233 -17.11 1.71 -15.88
N SER A 234 -16.88 3.02 -15.86
CA SER A 234 -17.29 3.94 -16.92
C SER A 234 -16.32 3.92 -18.11
N ALA A 235 -16.84 4.13 -19.31
CA ALA A 235 -16.02 4.40 -20.50
C ALA A 235 -15.77 5.89 -20.74
N ASP A 236 -16.72 6.75 -20.36
CA ASP A 236 -16.66 8.19 -20.60
C ASP A 236 -17.42 8.98 -19.51
N PRO A 237 -16.71 9.76 -18.66
CA PRO A 237 -15.26 9.76 -18.54
C PRO A 237 -14.75 8.42 -18.00
N ALA A 238 -13.58 7.97 -18.45
CA ALA A 238 -12.94 6.75 -17.94
C ALA A 238 -12.41 6.91 -16.50
N TYR A 239 -11.96 8.12 -16.17
CA TYR A 239 -11.49 8.51 -14.85
C TYR A 239 -11.89 9.94 -14.55
N ILE A 240 -11.98 10.25 -13.26
CA ILE A 240 -12.18 11.59 -12.74
C ILE A 240 -11.18 11.83 -11.60
N PHE A 241 -10.90 13.10 -11.31
CA PHE A 241 -10.08 13.46 -10.15
C PHE A 241 -10.65 12.81 -8.86
N PRO A 242 -9.81 12.23 -7.98
CA PRO A 242 -8.35 12.35 -7.92
C PRO A 242 -7.54 11.41 -8.82
N ALA A 243 -8.16 10.49 -9.58
CA ALA A 243 -7.43 9.70 -10.57
C ALA A 243 -6.92 10.60 -11.72
N THR A 244 -5.76 10.25 -12.23
CA THR A 244 -5.05 10.95 -13.32
C THR A 244 -4.82 10.06 -14.53
N SER A 245 -5.27 8.82 -14.46
CA SER A 245 -5.13 7.82 -15.52
C SER A 245 -6.28 6.81 -15.45
N ALA A 246 -6.46 6.07 -16.54
CA ALA A 246 -7.25 4.85 -16.58
C ALA A 246 -6.58 3.77 -17.42
N ASP A 247 -7.18 2.59 -17.42
CA ASP A 247 -6.81 1.50 -18.33
C ASP A 247 -6.86 1.96 -19.79
N THR A 248 -5.87 1.55 -20.59
CA THR A 248 -5.84 1.81 -22.04
C THR A 248 -7.07 1.27 -22.75
N GLY A 249 -7.70 0.22 -22.20
CA GLY A 249 -8.92 -0.41 -22.68
C GLY A 249 -10.23 0.22 -22.17
N ALA A 250 -10.21 1.35 -21.46
CA ALA A 250 -11.40 1.90 -20.79
C ALA A 250 -12.60 2.15 -21.72
N ARG A 251 -12.38 2.36 -23.02
CA ARG A 251 -13.47 2.50 -24.01
C ARG A 251 -14.35 1.25 -24.16
N SER A 252 -13.87 0.09 -23.70
CA SER A 252 -14.64 -1.16 -23.72
C SER A 252 -15.55 -1.34 -22.51
N ASN A 253 -15.48 -0.43 -21.53
CA ASN A 253 -16.33 -0.44 -20.36
C ASN A 253 -17.78 -0.10 -20.73
N THR A 254 -18.73 -0.65 -19.96
CA THR A 254 -20.17 -0.48 -20.17
C THR A 254 -20.92 -0.08 -18.89
N GLY A 255 -20.20 0.13 -17.79
CA GLY A 255 -20.76 0.62 -16.53
C GLY A 255 -20.76 2.15 -16.46
N GLN A 256 -20.88 2.68 -15.23
CA GLN A 256 -21.03 4.13 -14.99
C GLN A 256 -20.07 4.69 -13.94
N ILE A 257 -19.21 3.86 -13.33
CA ILE A 257 -18.33 4.31 -12.25
C ILE A 257 -16.94 4.62 -12.84
N PRO A 258 -16.56 5.89 -13.02
CA PRO A 258 -15.20 6.23 -13.46
C PRO A 258 -14.17 5.87 -12.39
N GLN A 259 -12.94 5.55 -12.81
CA GLN A 259 -11.84 5.43 -11.87
C GLN A 259 -11.61 6.76 -11.13
N GLY A 260 -11.28 6.69 -9.84
CA GLY A 260 -11.20 7.86 -8.97
C GLY A 260 -12.55 8.30 -8.36
N ALA A 261 -13.68 7.71 -8.75
CA ALA A 261 -14.94 7.96 -8.05
C ALA A 261 -14.83 7.59 -6.56
N LEU A 262 -15.22 8.53 -5.70
CA LEU A 262 -15.30 8.30 -4.26
C LEU A 262 -16.72 7.85 -3.91
N LEU A 263 -16.84 6.68 -3.31
CA LEU A 263 -18.11 6.09 -2.90
C LEU A 263 -18.17 6.01 -1.38
N MET A 264 -19.38 6.09 -0.85
CA MET A 264 -19.65 5.92 0.57
C MET A 264 -20.92 5.09 0.72
N LEU A 265 -20.94 4.21 1.71
CA LEU A 265 -22.20 3.58 2.11
C LEU A 265 -23.13 4.67 2.67
N PRO A 266 -24.45 4.60 2.40
CA PRO A 266 -25.37 5.54 2.99
C PRO A 266 -25.35 5.36 4.53
N PRO A 267 -25.61 6.43 5.30
CA PRO A 267 -25.44 6.41 6.76
C PRO A 267 -26.40 5.43 7.47
N ASP A 268 -27.46 4.99 6.80
CA ASP A 268 -28.43 4.00 7.25
C ASP A 268 -28.18 2.60 6.67
N PHE A 269 -27.03 2.37 6.03
CA PHE A 269 -26.63 1.05 5.55
C PHE A 269 -26.47 0.07 6.72
N ASP A 270 -27.31 -0.96 6.73
CA ASP A 270 -27.31 -2.01 7.76
C ASP A 270 -26.82 -3.33 7.17
N VAL A 271 -25.80 -3.89 7.82
CA VAL A 271 -25.22 -5.20 7.48
C VAL A 271 -25.86 -6.36 8.22
N SER A 272 -26.74 -6.11 9.20
CA SER A 272 -27.44 -7.15 9.97
C SER A 272 -28.29 -8.14 9.14
N PRO A 273 -28.82 -7.80 7.96
CA PRO A 273 -29.58 -8.75 7.13
C PRO A 273 -28.74 -9.72 6.29
N ILE A 274 -27.40 -9.62 6.36
CA ILE A 274 -26.43 -10.42 5.58
C ILE A 274 -25.89 -11.55 6.45
#